data_AF-K8WJX8-F1
#
_entry.id   AF-K8WJX8-F1
#
_cell.length_a   1.000
_cell.length_b   1.000
_cell.length_c   1.000
_cell.angle_alpha   90.00
_cell.angle_beta   90.00
_cell.angle_gamma   90.00
#
_symmetry.space_group_name_H-M   'P 1'
#
loop_
_entity.id
_entity.type
_entity.pdbx_description
1 polymer ?
#
loop_
_entity_poly.entity_id
_entity_poly.type
_entity_poly.pdbx_seq_one_letter_code
_entity_poly.pdbx_strand_id
1 'polypeptide(L)'
;MSERLTSGIQYWSGYSNDFVKTLKKTGKNKLKVDFCTQYDDVFEITSINSIKNLSLSDMMAVYKYRPIIADYAHKIWSQDSEVALPIRENILLSSDEIKNIDRTSSELLDAHQYMRFGNIRFTRKEVITIRLFLSHCRVKEISAIQGCSEASEHKRIQRIKEKLNCPYVSPSGLFTALKEQGITLACLETLISVT
;
A
#
# COMPACT_ATOMS: atom_id res chain seq x y z
N MET A 1 20.76 10.21 -5.35
CA MET A 1 19.96 9.15 -4.67
C MET A 1 19.08 9.74 -3.59
N SER A 2 19.60 10.65 -2.75
CA SER A 2 18.84 11.41 -1.74
C SER A 2 17.59 12.11 -2.28
N GLU A 3 17.63 12.63 -3.51
CA GLU A 3 16.48 13.30 -4.15
C GLU A 3 15.21 12.44 -4.18
N ARG A 4 15.34 11.11 -4.26
CA ARG A 4 14.23 10.15 -4.34
C ARG A 4 13.71 9.68 -2.97
N LEU A 5 14.39 10.07 -1.89
CA LEU A 5 14.05 9.66 -0.52
C LEU A 5 13.10 10.64 0.17
N THR A 6 12.58 11.61 -0.56
CA THR A 6 11.62 12.56 -0.01
C THR A 6 10.23 11.95 -0.07
N SER A 7 9.58 11.82 1.09
CA SER A 7 8.22 11.30 1.18
C SER A 7 7.23 12.05 0.29
N GLY A 8 6.44 11.33 -0.47
CA GLY A 8 5.42 11.86 -1.37
C GLY A 8 5.44 11.26 -2.77
N ILE A 9 4.66 11.87 -3.66
CA ILE A 9 4.60 11.55 -5.09
C ILE A 9 5.55 12.50 -5.82
N GLN A 10 6.55 11.95 -6.49
CA GLN A 10 7.61 12.73 -7.11
C GLN A 10 7.80 12.35 -8.58
N TYR A 11 7.75 13.34 -9.46
CA TYR A 11 8.03 13.15 -10.87
C TYR A 11 9.53 13.26 -11.14
N TRP A 12 10.08 12.35 -11.94
CA TRP A 12 11.50 12.39 -12.29
C TRP A 12 11.91 13.64 -13.06
N SER A 13 10.96 14.33 -13.68
CA SER A 13 11.19 15.64 -14.30
C SER A 13 11.49 16.75 -13.28
N GLY A 14 11.15 16.56 -12.00
CA GLY A 14 11.47 17.47 -10.92
C GLY A 14 12.81 17.19 -10.24
N TYR A 15 13.49 16.09 -10.60
CA TYR A 15 14.83 15.76 -10.11
C TYR A 15 15.92 16.38 -10.98
N SER A 16 17.17 16.21 -10.55
CA SER A 16 18.35 16.59 -11.31
C SER A 16 18.38 15.98 -12.73
N ASN A 17 19.06 16.69 -13.64
CA ASN A 17 19.11 16.34 -15.06
C ASN A 17 19.65 14.93 -15.35
N ASP A 18 20.37 14.32 -14.40
CA ASP A 18 20.90 12.97 -14.54
C ASP A 18 19.80 11.91 -14.54
N PHE A 19 18.69 12.13 -13.83
CA PHE A 19 17.51 11.28 -13.89
C PHE A 19 16.81 11.37 -15.25
N VAL A 20 16.69 12.58 -15.79
CA VAL A 20 16.10 12.83 -17.11
C VAL A 20 16.94 12.19 -18.21
N LYS A 21 18.27 12.34 -18.17
CA LYS A 21 19.21 11.67 -19.09
C LYS A 21 19.08 10.15 -19.02
N THR A 22 18.94 9.59 -17.82
CA THR A 22 18.73 8.15 -17.63
C THR A 22 17.41 7.68 -18.21
N LEU A 23 16.32 8.42 -17.99
CA LEU A 23 15.00 8.11 -18.52
C LEU A 23 14.98 8.13 -20.06
N LYS A 24 15.69 9.08 -20.69
CA LYS A 24 15.83 9.18 -22.16
C LYS A 24 16.45 7.95 -22.81
N LYS A 25 17.26 7.17 -22.09
CA LYS A 25 17.83 5.90 -22.58
C LYS A 25 16.78 4.79 -22.70
N THR A 26 15.57 5.00 -22.16
CA THR A 26 14.48 4.03 -22.21
C THR A 26 13.44 4.44 -23.23
N GLY A 27 12.87 3.48 -23.98
CA GLY A 27 11.76 3.75 -24.92
C GLY A 27 10.43 4.09 -24.22
N LYS A 28 10.37 3.94 -22.88
CA LYS A 28 9.22 4.29 -22.05
C LYS A 28 9.59 5.50 -21.21
N ASN A 29 9.44 6.71 -21.76
CA ASN A 29 9.98 7.93 -21.15
C ASN A 29 8.96 9.07 -21.03
N LYS A 30 7.67 8.81 -21.28
CA LYS A 30 6.64 9.85 -21.18
C LYS A 30 6.34 10.24 -19.74
N LEU A 31 6.25 9.26 -18.85
CA LEU A 31 6.03 9.51 -17.45
C LEU A 31 6.88 8.56 -16.60
N LYS A 32 7.65 9.12 -15.68
CA LYS A 32 8.23 8.37 -14.58
C LYS A 32 7.97 9.06 -13.25
N VAL A 33 7.36 8.33 -12.34
CA VAL A 33 6.93 8.80 -11.02
C VAL A 33 7.42 7.83 -9.95
N ASP A 34 7.84 8.37 -8.83
CA ASP A 34 8.15 7.65 -7.60
C ASP A 34 7.10 7.96 -6.54
N PHE A 35 6.64 6.93 -5.85
CA PHE A 35 5.94 7.03 -4.58
C PHE A 35 6.92 6.65 -3.50
N CYS A 36 7.37 7.63 -2.71
CA CYS A 36 8.23 7.38 -1.57
C CYS A 36 7.43 7.52 -0.28
N THR A 37 7.50 6.53 0.58
CA THR A 37 7.03 6.63 1.96
C THR A 37 8.18 6.31 2.89
N GLN A 38 8.47 7.22 3.81
CA GLN A 38 9.36 6.96 4.93
C GLN A 38 8.54 6.42 6.11
N TYR A 39 8.95 5.28 6.65
CA TYR A 39 8.43 4.69 7.88
C TYR A 39 9.60 4.60 8.86
N ASP A 40 9.67 5.52 9.83
CA ASP A 40 10.79 5.59 10.78
C ASP A 40 12.17 5.55 10.09
N ASP A 41 12.85 4.40 10.13
CA ASP A 41 14.18 4.13 9.53
C ASP A 41 14.13 3.42 8.16
N VAL A 42 12.95 3.05 7.67
CA VAL A 42 12.75 2.33 6.41
C VAL A 42 12.14 3.25 5.34
N PHE A 43 12.67 3.18 4.11
CA PHE A 43 12.10 3.85 2.94
C PHE A 43 11.49 2.83 1.99
N GLU A 44 10.22 2.99 1.65
CA GLU A 44 9.57 2.24 0.57
C GLU A 44 9.43 3.14 -0.66
N ILE A 45 10.02 2.71 -1.77
CA ILE A 45 9.92 3.42 -3.04
C ILE A 45 9.23 2.53 -4.07
N THR A 46 8.11 2.99 -4.61
CA THR A 46 7.46 2.36 -5.76
C THR A 46 7.64 3.25 -6.98
N SER A 47 8.33 2.77 -8.00
CA SER A 47 8.56 3.50 -9.25
C SER A 47 7.67 3.00 -10.37
N ILE A 48 6.92 3.91 -10.99
CA ILE A 48 6.13 3.60 -12.18
C ILE A 48 6.74 4.30 -13.37
N ASN A 49 6.95 3.55 -14.45
CA ASN A 49 7.41 4.08 -15.73
C ASN A 49 6.41 3.74 -16.84
N SER A 50 5.95 4.74 -17.58
CA SER A 50 4.91 4.59 -18.59
C SER A 50 5.26 5.27 -19.91
N ILE A 51 4.79 4.67 -21.01
CA ILE A 51 4.81 5.24 -22.37
C ILE A 51 3.72 6.29 -22.59
N LYS A 52 2.74 6.40 -21.68
CA LYS A 52 1.65 7.37 -21.71
C LYS A 52 1.65 8.17 -20.41
N ASN A 53 1.09 9.37 -20.43
CA ASN A 53 0.74 10.04 -19.19
C ASN A 53 -0.32 9.22 -18.46
N LEU A 54 -0.18 9.11 -17.14
CA LEU A 54 -1.15 8.47 -16.27
C LEU A 54 -2.04 9.54 -15.65
N SER A 55 -3.34 9.30 -15.61
CA SER A 55 -4.26 10.15 -14.87
C SER A 55 -4.03 10.01 -13.37
N LEU A 56 -4.60 10.93 -12.58
CA LEU A 56 -4.61 10.77 -11.12
C LEU A 56 -5.28 9.46 -10.71
N SER A 57 -6.38 9.10 -11.37
CA SER A 57 -7.09 7.83 -11.12
C SER A 57 -6.17 6.62 -11.33
N ASP A 58 -5.40 6.60 -12.42
CA ASP A 58 -4.45 5.50 -12.69
C ASP A 58 -3.34 5.44 -11.64
N MET A 59 -2.81 6.60 -11.22
CA MET A 59 -1.80 6.67 -10.17
C MET A 59 -2.34 6.16 -8.83
N MET A 60 -3.55 6.56 -8.46
CA MET A 60 -4.21 6.08 -7.24
C MET A 60 -4.53 4.58 -7.32
N ALA A 61 -4.90 4.09 -8.50
CA ALA A 61 -5.15 2.69 -8.76
C ALA A 61 -3.89 1.83 -8.61
N VAL A 62 -2.69 2.36 -8.82
CA VAL A 62 -1.44 1.64 -8.48
C VAL A 62 -1.08 1.82 -7.01
N TYR A 63 -1.25 3.04 -6.48
CA TYR A 63 -0.93 3.37 -5.10
C TYR A 63 -1.63 2.46 -4.09
N LYS A 64 -2.90 2.10 -4.35
CA LYS A 64 -3.71 1.22 -3.48
C LYS A 64 -3.14 -0.19 -3.30
N TYR A 65 -2.29 -0.67 -4.21
CA TYR A 65 -1.69 -2.02 -4.12
C TYR A 65 -0.36 -2.04 -3.35
N ARG A 66 0.22 -0.88 -3.02
CA ARG A 66 1.54 -0.80 -2.36
C ARG A 66 1.62 -1.64 -1.08
N PRO A 67 0.64 -1.61 -0.15
CA PRO A 67 0.75 -2.38 1.10
C PRO A 67 0.70 -3.90 0.89
N ILE A 68 0.01 -4.35 -0.16
CA ILE A 68 -0.09 -5.76 -0.53
C ILE A 68 1.23 -6.22 -1.16
N ILE A 69 1.75 -5.44 -2.11
CA ILE A 69 3.05 -5.69 -2.75
C ILE A 69 4.15 -5.71 -1.69
N ALA A 70 4.12 -4.81 -0.71
CA ALA A 70 5.07 -4.76 0.39
C ALA A 70 5.05 -6.03 1.26
N ASP A 71 3.85 -6.54 1.63
CA ASP A 71 3.74 -7.80 2.38
C ASP A 71 4.31 -8.98 1.59
N TYR A 72 3.98 -9.06 0.30
CA TYR A 72 4.45 -10.13 -0.58
C TYR A 72 5.96 -10.09 -0.78
N ALA A 73 6.52 -8.91 -1.09
CA ALA A 73 7.95 -8.72 -1.25
C ALA A 73 8.71 -9.07 0.03
N HIS A 74 8.21 -8.63 1.20
CA HIS A 74 8.82 -8.97 2.48
C HIS A 74 8.77 -10.48 2.75
N LYS A 75 7.66 -11.16 2.42
CA LYS A 75 7.54 -12.61 2.59
C LYS A 75 8.58 -13.35 1.75
N ILE A 76 8.72 -12.99 0.47
CA ILE A 76 9.74 -13.59 -0.41
C ILE A 76 11.14 -13.35 0.15
N TRP A 77 11.47 -12.10 0.47
CA TRP A 77 12.77 -11.72 0.99
C TRP A 77 13.12 -12.41 2.31
N SER A 78 12.14 -12.62 3.19
CA SER A 78 12.35 -13.29 4.47
C SER A 78 12.60 -14.79 4.36
N GLN A 79 12.19 -15.41 3.25
CA GLN A 79 12.35 -16.84 3.01
C GLN A 79 13.68 -17.17 2.33
N ASP A 80 14.18 -16.25 1.50
CA ASP A 80 15.43 -16.42 0.79
C ASP A 80 16.13 -15.05 0.68
N SER A 81 17.21 -14.89 1.45
CA SER A 81 18.02 -13.67 1.46
C SER A 81 18.90 -13.51 0.22
N GLU A 82 19.01 -14.55 -0.61
CA GLU A 82 19.80 -14.56 -1.86
C GLU A 82 18.92 -14.51 -3.11
N VAL A 83 17.67 -14.06 -3.00
CA VAL A 83 16.78 -13.87 -4.17
C VAL A 83 17.39 -12.86 -5.14
N ALA A 84 17.99 -13.39 -6.21
CA ALA A 84 18.39 -12.61 -7.37
C ALA A 84 17.15 -12.33 -8.23
N LEU A 85 16.64 -11.09 -8.19
CA LEU A 85 15.57 -10.69 -9.10
C LEU A 85 16.12 -10.61 -10.54
N PRO A 86 15.45 -11.25 -11.52
CA PRO A 86 15.83 -11.12 -12.92
C PRO A 86 15.69 -9.65 -13.35
N ILE A 87 16.71 -9.12 -14.03
CA ILE A 87 16.72 -7.73 -14.52
C ILE A 87 15.54 -7.48 -15.48
N ARG A 88 15.12 -8.51 -16.21
CA ARG A 88 13.93 -8.52 -17.06
C ARG A 88 13.32 -9.92 -17.04
N GLU A 89 12.16 -10.05 -16.41
CA GLU A 89 11.33 -11.23 -16.55
C GLU A 89 10.37 -11.04 -17.74
N ASN A 90 10.21 -12.06 -18.58
CA ASN A 90 9.20 -12.01 -19.63
C ASN A 90 7.87 -12.47 -19.04
N ILE A 91 7.13 -11.52 -18.47
CA ILE A 91 5.81 -11.80 -17.89
C ILE A 91 4.83 -12.03 -19.06
N LEU A 92 4.68 -13.28 -19.45
CA LEU A 92 3.65 -13.73 -20.38
C LEU A 92 2.33 -13.80 -19.63
N LEU A 93 1.57 -12.70 -19.67
CA LEU A 93 0.18 -12.72 -19.24
C LEU A 93 -0.64 -13.43 -20.31
N SER A 94 -1.22 -14.59 -19.99
CA SER A 94 -2.10 -15.26 -20.94
C SER A 94 -3.36 -14.42 -21.17
N SER A 95 -3.85 -14.41 -22.40
CA SER A 95 -5.07 -13.67 -22.78
C SER A 95 -6.30 -14.07 -21.94
N ASP A 96 -6.32 -15.29 -21.40
CA ASP A 96 -7.38 -15.80 -20.54
C ASP A 96 -7.23 -15.30 -19.10
N GLU A 97 -6.01 -15.11 -18.59
CA GLU A 97 -5.78 -14.43 -17.31
C GLU A 97 -6.23 -12.97 -17.39
N ILE A 98 -5.92 -12.25 -18.47
CA ILE A 98 -6.31 -10.83 -18.63
C ILE A 98 -7.83 -10.65 -18.69
N LYS A 99 -8.56 -11.55 -19.36
CA LYS A 99 -10.04 -11.51 -19.42
C LYS A 99 -10.71 -11.89 -18.10
N ASN A 100 -10.04 -12.70 -17.28
CA ASN A 100 -10.52 -13.03 -15.93
C ASN A 100 -10.21 -11.93 -14.91
N ILE A 101 -9.14 -11.13 -15.08
CA ILE A 101 -8.78 -10.04 -14.15
C ILE A 101 -9.93 -9.04 -13.93
N ASP A 102 -10.74 -8.70 -14.94
CA ASP A 102 -11.88 -7.78 -14.74
C ASP A 102 -12.99 -8.38 -13.84
N ARG A 103 -13.08 -9.70 -13.75
CA ARG A 103 -14.03 -10.41 -12.86
C ARG A 103 -13.40 -10.76 -11.50
N THR A 104 -12.10 -11.04 -11.47
CA THR A 104 -11.35 -11.53 -10.29
C THR A 104 -10.60 -10.41 -9.55
N SER A 105 -10.56 -9.17 -10.05
CA SER A 105 -9.80 -8.08 -9.42
C SER A 105 -10.29 -7.75 -8.00
N SER A 106 -11.59 -7.91 -7.73
CA SER A 106 -12.15 -7.80 -6.38
C SER A 106 -11.79 -9.02 -5.51
N GLU A 107 -11.73 -10.22 -6.10
CA GLU A 107 -11.41 -11.48 -5.40
C GLU A 107 -9.91 -11.63 -5.07
N LEU A 108 -9.01 -11.14 -5.92
CA LEU A 108 -7.55 -11.14 -5.67
C LEU A 108 -7.16 -10.19 -4.53
N LEU A 109 -7.89 -9.08 -4.39
CA LEU A 109 -7.80 -8.18 -3.24
C LEU A 109 -8.33 -8.86 -1.97
N ASP A 110 -9.37 -9.69 -2.11
CA ASP A 110 -9.95 -10.47 -1.03
C ASP A 110 -9.09 -11.66 -0.59
N ALA A 111 -8.24 -12.19 -1.48
CA ALA A 111 -7.32 -13.28 -1.21
C ALA A 111 -6.11 -12.90 -0.34
N HIS A 112 -5.72 -11.62 -0.33
CA HIS A 112 -4.59 -11.14 0.46
C HIS A 112 -5.01 -10.88 1.91
N GLN A 113 -4.64 -11.81 2.80
CA GLN A 113 -5.01 -11.76 4.21
C GLN A 113 -4.28 -10.68 5.03
N TYR A 114 -3.24 -10.07 4.47
CA TYR A 114 -2.36 -9.15 5.19
C TYR A 114 -1.96 -7.95 4.33
N MET A 115 -1.73 -6.82 4.99
CA MET A 115 -1.12 -5.62 4.40
C MET A 115 0.04 -5.17 5.27
N ARG A 116 1.11 -4.68 4.64
CA ARG A 116 2.31 -4.20 5.32
C ARG A 116 2.55 -2.71 5.04
N PHE A 117 2.95 -1.99 6.08
CA PHE A 117 3.32 -0.58 6.06
C PHE A 117 4.64 -0.45 6.80
N GLY A 118 5.75 -0.30 6.05
CA GLY A 118 7.09 -0.35 6.63
C GLY A 118 7.32 -1.70 7.32
N ASN A 119 7.59 -1.67 8.62
CA ASN A 119 7.81 -2.87 9.43
C ASN A 119 6.53 -3.46 10.03
N ILE A 120 5.40 -2.77 9.90
CA ILE A 120 4.16 -3.13 10.58
C ILE A 120 3.26 -3.93 9.65
N ARG A 121 2.77 -5.07 10.14
CA ARG A 121 1.88 -5.97 9.40
C ARG A 121 0.50 -6.05 10.04
N PHE A 122 -0.53 -5.78 9.26
CA PHE A 122 -1.92 -5.87 9.66
C PHE A 122 -2.62 -7.04 8.97
N THR A 123 -3.52 -7.70 9.70
CA THR A 123 -4.46 -8.68 9.18
C THR A 123 -5.63 -7.98 8.49
N ARG A 124 -6.35 -8.68 7.60
CA ARG A 124 -7.55 -8.18 6.93
C ARG A 124 -8.56 -7.52 7.88
N LYS A 125 -8.86 -8.16 9.02
CA LYS A 125 -9.79 -7.60 10.02
C LYS A 125 -9.26 -6.32 10.66
N GLU A 126 -7.96 -6.25 10.95
CA GLU A 126 -7.35 -5.03 11.47
C GLU A 126 -7.39 -3.91 10.43
N VAL A 127 -7.12 -4.21 9.15
CA VAL A 127 -7.17 -3.19 8.10
C VAL A 127 -8.60 -2.67 7.89
N ILE A 128 -9.62 -3.54 7.89
CA ILE A 128 -11.04 -3.12 7.81
C ILE A 128 -11.37 -2.19 8.99
N THR A 129 -10.89 -2.53 10.18
CA THR A 129 -11.07 -1.71 11.39
C THR A 129 -10.42 -0.35 11.24
N ILE A 130 -9.15 -0.30 10.81
CA ILE A 130 -8.40 0.93 10.58
C ILE A 130 -9.12 1.78 9.54
N ARG A 131 -9.58 1.18 8.43
CA ARG A 131 -10.32 1.87 7.38
C ARG A 131 -11.57 2.54 7.92
N LEU A 132 -12.45 1.78 8.59
CA LEU A 132 -13.70 2.31 9.13
C LEU A 132 -13.44 3.37 10.21
N PHE A 133 -12.38 3.19 11.00
CA PHE A 133 -11.93 4.18 11.97
C PHE A 133 -11.47 5.49 11.30
N LEU A 134 -10.67 5.41 10.23
CA LEU A 134 -10.26 6.56 9.42
C LEU A 134 -11.44 7.24 8.71
N SER A 135 -12.51 6.49 8.41
CA SER A 135 -13.80 7.00 7.93
C SER A 135 -14.69 7.57 9.05
N HIS A 136 -14.17 7.75 10.27
CA HIS A 136 -14.87 8.29 11.43
C HIS A 136 -16.05 7.44 11.95
N CYS A 137 -16.10 6.14 11.65
CA CYS A 137 -17.08 5.24 12.26
C CYS A 137 -16.76 5.02 13.75
N ARG A 138 -17.81 5.00 14.58
CA ARG A 138 -17.72 4.66 16.02
C ARG A 138 -17.53 3.16 16.19
N VAL A 139 -16.92 2.74 17.29
CA VAL A 139 -16.62 1.32 17.57
C VAL A 139 -17.87 0.43 17.45
N LYS A 140 -19.03 0.89 17.93
CA LYS A 140 -20.32 0.20 17.78
C LYS A 140 -20.75 -0.03 16.33
N GLU A 141 -20.44 0.91 15.44
CA GLU A 141 -20.77 0.83 14.01
C GLU A 141 -19.80 -0.13 13.32
N ILE A 142 -18.51 -0.04 13.67
CA ILE A 142 -17.48 -0.95 13.18
C ILE A 142 -17.81 -2.40 13.56
N SER A 143 -18.19 -2.63 14.83
CA SER A 143 -18.53 -3.97 15.30
C SER A 143 -19.76 -4.53 14.59
N ALA A 144 -20.77 -3.69 14.33
CA ALA A 144 -21.96 -4.07 13.57
C ALA A 144 -21.60 -4.43 12.11
N ILE A 145 -20.81 -3.60 11.43
CA ILE A 145 -20.37 -3.83 10.05
C ILE A 145 -19.54 -5.12 9.95
N GLN A 146 -18.68 -5.39 10.92
CA GLN A 146 -17.84 -6.60 10.94
C GLN A 146 -18.53 -7.84 11.53
N GLY A 147 -19.79 -7.74 11.96
CA GLY A 147 -20.56 -8.84 12.53
C GLY A 147 -19.95 -9.41 13.82
N CYS A 148 -19.44 -8.56 14.71
CA CYS A 148 -18.82 -8.97 15.97
C CYS A 148 -19.26 -8.10 17.17
N SER A 149 -18.87 -8.50 18.39
CA SER A 149 -19.18 -7.72 19.59
C SER A 149 -18.28 -6.50 19.75
N GLU A 150 -18.78 -5.44 20.38
CA GLU A 150 -18.00 -4.23 20.68
C GLU A 150 -16.71 -4.57 21.45
N ALA A 151 -16.77 -5.50 22.41
CA ALA A 151 -15.59 -5.94 23.16
C ALA A 151 -14.51 -6.57 22.26
N SER A 152 -14.92 -7.29 21.21
CA SER A 152 -13.98 -7.87 20.23
C SER A 152 -13.31 -6.78 19.40
N GLU A 153 -14.05 -5.73 19.05
CA GLU A 153 -13.54 -4.57 18.31
C GLU A 153 -12.56 -3.76 19.15
N HIS A 154 -12.89 -3.49 20.42
CA HIS A 154 -11.98 -2.82 21.35
C HIS A 154 -10.66 -3.59 21.51
N LYS A 155 -10.72 -4.93 21.64
CA LYS A 155 -9.51 -5.78 21.67
C LYS A 155 -8.70 -5.65 20.38
N ARG A 156 -9.35 -5.55 19.22
CA ARG A 156 -8.66 -5.39 17.94
C ARG A 156 -7.99 -4.03 17.81
N ILE A 157 -8.70 -2.96 18.21
CA ILE A 157 -8.13 -1.61 18.28
C ILE A 157 -6.91 -1.59 19.21
N GLN A 158 -6.98 -2.30 20.35
CA GLN A 158 -5.83 -2.39 21.26
C GLN A 158 -4.63 -3.08 20.61
N ARG A 159 -4.83 -4.19 19.89
CA ARG A 159 -3.75 -4.86 19.14
C ARG A 159 -3.16 -3.96 18.05
N ILE A 160 -4.00 -3.16 17.37
CA ILE A 160 -3.53 -2.18 16.38
C ILE A 160 -2.63 -1.14 17.06
N LYS A 161 -3.03 -0.61 18.23
CA LYS A 161 -2.22 0.32 19.01
C LYS A 161 -0.88 -0.30 19.44
N GLU A 162 -0.90 -1.56 19.90
CA GLU A 162 0.32 -2.28 20.27
C GLU A 162 1.28 -2.43 19.08
N LYS A 163 0.75 -2.77 17.89
CA LYS A 163 1.55 -2.85 16.64
C LYS A 163 2.16 -1.52 16.21
N LEU A 164 1.46 -0.41 16.48
CA LEU A 164 1.93 0.95 16.23
C LEU A 164 2.79 1.49 17.38
N ASN A 165 3.12 0.67 18.38
CA ASN A 165 3.86 1.05 19.58
C ASN A 165 3.22 2.23 20.35
N CYS A 166 1.89 2.31 20.37
CA CYS A 166 1.12 3.40 20.98
C CYS A 166 -0.04 2.91 21.90
N PRO A 167 0.18 1.98 22.84
CA PRO A 167 -0.88 1.24 23.54
C PRO A 167 -1.90 2.10 24.31
N TYR A 168 -1.51 3.29 24.78
CA TYR A 168 -2.32 4.14 25.67
C TYR A 168 -2.91 5.38 25.01
N VAL A 169 -2.75 5.53 23.68
CA VAL A 169 -3.21 6.75 23.00
C VAL A 169 -4.74 6.84 22.91
N SER A 170 -5.24 8.06 22.91
CA SER A 170 -6.65 8.36 22.60
C SER A 170 -6.98 8.01 21.13
N PRO A 171 -8.27 7.98 20.74
CA PRO A 171 -8.64 7.81 19.34
C PRO A 171 -8.01 8.85 18.40
N SER A 172 -7.90 10.12 18.83
CA SER A 172 -7.21 11.15 18.05
C SER A 172 -5.72 10.87 17.91
N GLY A 173 -5.06 10.41 18.97
CA GLY A 173 -3.66 9.99 18.93
C GLY A 173 -3.43 8.79 18.01
N LEU A 174 -4.37 7.83 17.98
CA LEU A 174 -4.33 6.70 17.04
C LEU A 174 -4.42 7.18 15.58
N PHE A 175 -5.27 8.16 15.29
CA PHE A 175 -5.37 8.75 13.94
C PHE A 175 -4.05 9.38 13.50
N THR A 176 -3.40 10.13 14.38
CA THR A 176 -2.08 10.71 14.11
C THR A 176 -1.04 9.63 13.87
N ALA A 177 -0.96 8.61 14.72
CA ALA A 177 0.00 7.51 14.58
C ALA A 177 -0.17 6.74 13.26
N LEU A 178 -1.41 6.48 12.84
CA LEU A 178 -1.70 5.86 11.54
C LEU A 178 -1.20 6.73 10.39
N LYS A 179 -1.43 8.05 10.45
CA LYS A 179 -1.00 9.00 9.42
C LYS A 179 0.51 9.13 9.33
N GLU A 180 1.20 9.14 10.47
CA GLU A 180 2.67 9.16 10.54
C GLU A 180 3.28 7.92 9.88
N GLN A 181 2.64 6.77 10.03
CA GLN A 181 3.00 5.53 9.34
C GLN A 181 2.47 5.46 7.89
N GLY A 182 2.04 6.58 7.29
CA GLY A 182 1.56 6.63 5.91
C GLY A 182 0.27 5.86 5.63
N ILE A 183 -0.44 5.40 6.66
CA ILE A 183 -1.69 4.65 6.54
C ILE A 183 -2.82 5.65 6.34
N THR A 184 -3.32 5.72 5.12
CA THR A 184 -4.40 6.63 4.72
C THR A 184 -5.56 5.86 4.11
N LEU A 185 -6.76 6.46 4.09
CA LEU A 185 -7.94 5.82 3.51
C LEU A 185 -7.70 5.37 2.06
N ALA A 186 -6.98 6.16 1.27
CA ALA A 186 -6.61 5.84 -0.11
C ALA A 186 -5.78 4.56 -0.26
N CYS A 187 -4.99 4.19 0.76
CA CYS A 187 -4.25 2.93 0.77
C CYS A 187 -5.14 1.71 1.07
N LEU A 188 -6.35 1.92 1.61
CA LEU A 188 -7.22 0.89 2.18
C LEU A 188 -8.55 0.70 1.43
N GLU A 189 -8.81 1.50 0.40
CA GLU A 189 -10.05 1.48 -0.38
C GLU A 189 -10.31 0.13 -1.08
N THR A 190 -9.26 -0.65 -1.35
CA THR A 190 -9.28 -1.98 -1.97
C THR A 190 -10.10 -3.04 -1.26
N LEU A 191 -10.42 -2.87 0.03
CA LEU A 191 -11.09 -3.90 0.83
C LEU A 191 -12.62 -3.91 0.74
N ILE A 192 -13.21 -3.19 -0.22
CA ILE A 192 -14.66 -3.14 -0.40
C ILE A 192 -15.01 -3.36 -1.88
N SER A 193 -15.44 -4.58 -2.22
CA SER A 193 -16.73 -4.73 -2.87
C SER A 193 -17.75 -5.01 -1.76
N VAL A 194 -18.56 -4.01 -1.39
CA VAL A 194 -19.77 -4.29 -0.62
C VAL A 194 -20.71 -4.92 -1.65
N THR A 195 -20.86 -6.24 -1.59
CA THR A 195 -22.08 -6.91 -2.07
C THR A 195 -23.20 -6.67 -1.08
#